data_AF-A0A670JXF2-F1
#
_entry.id   AF-A0A670JXF2-F1
#
_cell.length_a   1.000
_cell.length_b   1.000
_cell.length_c   1.000
_cell.angle_alpha   90.00
_cell.angle_beta   90.00
_cell.angle_gamma   90.00
#
_symmetry.space_group_name_H-M   'P 1'
#
loop_
_entity.id
_entity.type
_entity.pdbx_description
1 polymer ?
#
loop_
_entity_poly.entity_id
_entity_poly.type
_entity_poly.pdbx_seq_one_letter_code
_entity_poly.pdbx_strand_id
1 'polypeptide(L)'
;MSRLASAPPCLLLLAFCCCCSASLSEPSPSAGCPPCAPSSECPPLPARGCPLGKVRDGCGCCWQCARGEGEACGAGSPSAGPAGGWGRCATGLECRRRRKGQPGVCACKSRYPVCGSDGLTYPSGCQLRAASLRAQSRGGRPVEQRSKGPCEQGPSIVTPPKDVWNVTGAQIFLSCEVIGVPTPVLTWNKIIKGQYGVQRMELLPGDRDNLAIQTRGGPEKHEVTGWVLISPLSKDDAGEYECHALNSKGEATASSRITVVNSLQEIPTKKGDSAEL
;
A
#
# COMPACT_ATOMS: atom_id res chain seq x y z
N MET A 1 -67.23 33.72 27.93
CA MET A 1 -66.30 34.61 28.67
C MET A 1 -64.89 34.29 28.18
N SER A 2 -64.57 34.61 26.93
CA SER A 2 -63.96 35.88 26.51
C SER A 2 -62.52 36.03 27.01
N ARG A 3 -61.55 35.82 26.10
CA ARG A 3 -60.49 36.80 25.79
C ARG A 3 -59.72 36.34 24.56
N LEU A 4 -59.92 37.08 23.47
CA LEU A 4 -59.11 37.11 22.27
C LEU A 4 -57.69 37.59 22.64
N ALA A 5 -56.67 36.96 22.07
CA ALA A 5 -55.32 37.51 22.01
C ALA A 5 -55.01 37.85 20.55
N SER A 6 -54.77 39.14 20.31
CA SER A 6 -54.47 39.79 19.04
C SER A 6 -53.07 39.46 18.54
N ALA A 7 -52.93 39.11 17.27
CA ALA A 7 -51.65 39.09 16.56
C ALA A 7 -51.26 40.50 16.08
N PRO A 8 -49.97 40.89 16.09
CA PRO A 8 -49.51 42.15 15.51
C PRO A 8 -49.25 42.01 13.98
N PRO A 9 -49.19 43.11 13.22
CA PRO A 9 -49.22 43.08 11.76
C PRO A 9 -47.89 42.68 11.13
N CYS A 10 -47.99 41.90 10.06
CA CYS A 10 -46.89 41.49 9.18
C CYS A 10 -46.43 42.70 8.35
N LEU A 11 -45.28 43.29 8.68
CA LEU A 11 -44.61 44.31 7.85
C LEU A 11 -43.94 43.62 6.66
N LEU A 12 -44.54 43.77 5.47
CA LEU A 12 -43.96 43.41 4.18
C LEU A 12 -42.76 44.31 3.87
N LEU A 13 -41.55 43.85 4.17
CA LEU A 13 -40.32 44.42 3.64
C LEU A 13 -40.12 43.93 2.20
N LEU A 14 -40.44 44.79 1.23
CA LEU A 14 -40.06 44.62 -0.17
C LEU A 14 -38.53 44.72 -0.28
N ALA A 15 -37.85 43.56 -0.26
CA ALA A 15 -36.44 43.47 -0.59
C ALA A 15 -36.27 43.76 -2.10
N PHE A 16 -35.80 44.97 -2.41
CA PHE A 16 -35.28 45.33 -3.72
C PHE A 16 -34.13 44.39 -4.07
N CYS A 17 -34.39 43.40 -4.94
CA CYS A 17 -33.36 42.55 -5.51
C CYS A 17 -32.53 43.42 -6.47
N CYS A 18 -31.45 44.00 -5.95
CA CYS A 18 -30.44 44.63 -6.76
C CYS A 18 -29.77 43.53 -7.59
N CYS A 19 -30.17 43.41 -8.86
CA CYS A 19 -29.44 42.66 -9.87
C CYS A 19 -28.06 43.31 -10.06
N CYS A 20 -27.13 43.01 -9.16
CA CYS A 20 -25.72 43.13 -9.44
C CYS A 20 -25.39 42.05 -10.47
N SER A 21 -25.31 42.47 -11.73
CA SER A 21 -24.68 41.74 -12.81
C SER A 21 -23.22 41.48 -12.40
N ALA A 22 -22.98 40.41 -11.65
CA ALA A 22 -21.64 39.93 -11.38
C ALA A 22 -21.10 39.38 -12.70
N SER A 23 -20.41 40.23 -13.45
CA SER A 23 -19.53 39.80 -14.52
C SER A 23 -18.56 38.78 -13.93
N LEU A 24 -18.65 37.53 -14.39
CA LEU A 24 -17.66 36.50 -14.09
C LEU A 24 -16.32 37.02 -14.64
N SER A 25 -15.50 37.59 -13.77
CA SER A 25 -14.15 38.00 -14.13
C SER A 25 -13.32 36.74 -14.34
N GLU A 26 -12.87 36.55 -15.58
CA GLU A 26 -11.91 35.51 -15.92
C GLU A 26 -10.64 35.66 -15.06
N PRO A 27 -10.00 34.55 -14.66
CA PRO A 27 -8.77 34.60 -13.89
C PRO A 27 -7.70 35.39 -14.66
N SER A 28 -7.13 36.41 -14.02
CA SER A 28 -6.07 37.24 -14.59
C SER A 28 -4.88 36.39 -15.07
N PRO A 29 -4.31 36.67 -16.25
CA PRO A 29 -3.18 35.90 -16.76
C PRO A 29 -1.98 36.06 -15.82
N SER A 30 -1.37 34.93 -15.47
CA SER A 30 -0.08 34.90 -14.79
C SER A 30 0.94 35.74 -15.56
N ALA A 31 1.75 36.53 -14.87
CA ALA A 31 2.80 37.37 -15.48
C ALA A 31 3.60 36.58 -16.54
N GLY A 32 3.50 37.00 -17.81
CA GLY A 32 4.20 36.38 -18.95
C GLY A 32 3.36 35.54 -19.91
N CYS A 33 2.03 35.45 -19.73
CA CYS A 33 1.13 34.78 -20.68
C CYS A 33 0.24 35.77 -21.46
N PRO A 34 0.00 35.54 -22.77
CA PRO A 34 -0.98 36.30 -23.53
C PRO A 34 -2.43 35.96 -23.08
N PRO A 35 -3.42 36.80 -23.43
CA PRO A 35 -4.83 36.45 -23.29
C PRO A 35 -5.15 35.12 -23.97
N CYS A 36 -6.04 34.32 -23.38
CA CYS A 36 -6.40 33.03 -23.96
C CYS A 36 -7.15 33.24 -25.29
N ALA A 37 -6.63 32.64 -26.35
CA ALA A 37 -7.33 32.53 -27.62
C ALA A 37 -8.58 31.63 -27.49
N PRO A 38 -9.54 31.72 -28.43
CA PRO A 38 -10.70 30.83 -28.48
C PRO A 38 -10.29 29.36 -28.45
N SER A 39 -11.09 28.52 -27.78
CA SER A 39 -10.77 27.09 -27.60
C SER A 39 -10.62 26.29 -28.91
N SER A 40 -11.14 26.81 -30.03
CA SER A 40 -10.99 26.24 -31.37
C SER A 40 -9.56 26.28 -31.91
N GLU A 41 -8.71 27.18 -31.39
CA GLU A 41 -7.31 27.31 -31.79
C GLU A 41 -6.37 26.41 -30.97
N CYS A 42 -6.91 25.72 -29.95
CA CYS A 42 -6.14 24.80 -29.14
C CYS A 42 -5.83 23.50 -29.91
N PRO A 43 -4.64 22.89 -29.70
CA PRO A 43 -4.32 21.59 -30.28
C PRO A 43 -5.36 20.53 -29.91
N PRO A 44 -5.79 19.69 -30.86
CA PRO A 44 -6.77 18.65 -30.57
C PRO A 44 -6.19 17.59 -29.64
N LEU A 45 -7.02 17.09 -28.74
CA LEU A 45 -6.65 15.98 -27.86
C LEU A 45 -6.64 14.66 -28.64
N PRO A 46 -5.85 13.65 -28.21
CA PRO A 46 -5.81 12.35 -28.86
C PRO A 46 -7.21 11.72 -28.96
N ALA A 47 -7.52 11.11 -30.11
CA ALA A 47 -8.80 10.44 -30.34
C ALA A 47 -9.10 9.31 -29.33
N ARG A 48 -8.05 8.70 -28.77
CA ARG A 48 -8.14 7.68 -27.70
C ARG A 48 -8.43 8.28 -26.32
N GLY A 49 -8.60 9.59 -26.22
CA GLY A 49 -8.75 10.32 -24.96
C GLY A 49 -7.44 10.44 -24.17
N CYS A 50 -7.53 11.03 -22.97
CA CYS A 50 -6.41 11.18 -22.06
C CYS A 50 -6.56 10.20 -20.89
N PRO A 51 -5.83 9.07 -20.87
CA PRO A 51 -6.02 8.00 -19.87
C PRO A 51 -5.65 8.42 -18.44
N LEU A 52 -4.91 9.52 -18.28
CA LEU A 52 -4.52 10.08 -16.98
C LEU A 52 -5.22 11.41 -16.68
N GLY A 53 -6.30 11.71 -17.41
CA GLY A 53 -7.04 12.96 -17.30
C GLY A 53 -6.42 14.10 -18.12
N LYS A 54 -7.12 15.23 -18.10
CA LYS A 54 -6.76 16.45 -18.82
C LYS A 54 -6.30 17.52 -17.83
N VAL A 55 -5.30 18.29 -18.22
CA VAL A 55 -4.78 19.44 -17.46
C VAL A 55 -4.72 20.66 -18.37
N ARG A 56 -4.80 21.84 -17.78
CA ARG A 56 -4.60 23.09 -18.52
C ARG A 56 -3.12 23.31 -18.77
N ASP A 57 -2.79 23.87 -19.93
CA ASP A 57 -1.42 24.23 -20.32
C ASP A 57 -0.74 25.23 -19.36
N GLY A 58 0.51 25.60 -19.66
CA GLY A 58 1.32 26.53 -18.87
C GLY A 58 0.63 27.87 -18.53
N CYS A 59 -0.18 28.39 -19.45
CA CYS A 59 -0.90 29.65 -19.30
C CYS A 59 -2.34 29.49 -18.78
N GLY A 60 -2.81 28.25 -18.65
CA GLY A 60 -4.16 27.97 -18.22
C GLY A 60 -5.20 28.05 -19.35
N CYS A 61 -4.83 28.04 -20.62
CA CYS A 61 -5.76 28.26 -21.74
C CYS A 61 -6.25 26.94 -22.36
N CYS A 62 -5.37 26.14 -22.93
CA CYS A 62 -5.72 24.93 -23.65
C CYS A 62 -5.69 23.67 -22.77
N TRP A 63 -6.54 22.70 -23.11
CA TRP A 63 -6.50 21.35 -22.52
C TRP A 63 -5.40 20.51 -23.16
N GLN A 64 -4.63 19.81 -22.32
CA GLN A 64 -3.61 18.84 -22.73
C GLN A 64 -3.77 17.56 -21.91
N CYS A 65 -3.29 16.43 -22.44
CA CYS A 65 -3.23 15.22 -21.64
C CYS A 65 -2.21 15.36 -20.51
N ALA A 66 -2.58 14.91 -19.33
CA ALA A 66 -1.74 15.01 -18.16
C ALA A 66 -0.62 13.97 -18.18
N ARG A 67 0.55 14.36 -17.64
CA ARG A 67 1.76 13.52 -17.56
C ARG A 67 1.72 12.60 -16.35
N GLY A 68 2.10 11.34 -16.55
CA GLY A 68 2.10 10.31 -15.51
C GLY A 68 3.29 10.38 -14.55
N GLU A 69 3.25 9.59 -13.47
CA GLU A 69 4.39 9.45 -12.57
C GLU A 69 5.62 8.92 -13.33
N GLY A 70 6.79 9.54 -13.13
CA GLY A 70 8.03 9.23 -13.86
C GLY A 70 8.19 9.97 -15.19
N GLU A 71 7.15 10.61 -15.72
CA GLU A 71 7.25 11.36 -16.96
C GLU A 71 7.87 12.75 -16.76
N ALA A 72 8.58 13.22 -17.79
CA ALA A 72 9.17 14.54 -17.76
C ALA A 72 8.11 15.65 -17.79
N CYS A 73 8.35 16.74 -17.07
CA CYS A 73 7.39 17.83 -16.86
C CYS A 73 8.04 19.20 -16.65
N GLY A 74 7.19 20.22 -16.73
CA GLY A 74 7.52 21.60 -16.41
C GLY A 74 7.67 22.50 -17.64
N ALA A 75 7.84 23.79 -17.38
CA ALA A 75 8.19 24.76 -18.43
C ALA A 75 9.46 24.30 -19.15
N GLY A 76 9.42 24.26 -20.48
CA GLY A 76 10.58 23.95 -21.31
C GLY A 76 11.60 25.07 -21.31
N SER A 77 12.60 24.94 -22.19
CA SER A 77 13.57 26.01 -22.42
C SER A 77 12.82 27.29 -22.84
N PRO A 78 13.24 28.49 -22.40
CA PRO A 78 12.66 29.75 -22.88
C PRO A 78 12.69 29.90 -24.41
N SER A 79 13.54 29.12 -25.09
CA SER A 79 13.63 29.05 -26.56
C SER A 79 12.55 28.19 -27.24
N ALA A 80 11.73 27.45 -26.49
CA ALA A 80 10.81 26.46 -27.07
C ALA A 80 9.39 27.01 -27.36
N GLY A 81 9.15 28.31 -27.11
CA GLY A 81 7.86 28.96 -27.38
C GLY A 81 6.71 28.48 -26.46
N PRO A 82 5.48 28.99 -26.66
CA PRO A 82 4.31 28.71 -25.80
C PRO A 82 3.88 27.23 -25.78
N ALA A 83 4.24 26.47 -26.82
CA ALA A 83 3.96 25.04 -26.97
C ALA A 83 5.12 24.14 -26.52
N GLY A 84 6.30 24.70 -26.21
CA GLY A 84 7.53 23.95 -25.97
C GLY A 84 7.73 23.45 -24.53
N GLY A 85 6.67 23.32 -23.75
CA GLY A 85 6.71 22.78 -22.40
C GLY A 85 6.77 21.26 -22.38
N TRP A 86 7.35 20.68 -21.32
CA TRP A 86 7.41 19.22 -21.12
C TRP A 86 6.07 18.66 -20.58
N GLY A 87 4.99 19.47 -20.63
CA GLY A 87 3.67 19.15 -20.10
C GLY A 87 3.54 19.37 -18.58
N ARG A 88 2.31 19.20 -18.08
CA ARG A 88 1.97 19.25 -16.65
C ARG A 88 1.58 17.88 -16.13
N CYS A 89 1.93 17.61 -14.88
CA CYS A 89 1.62 16.35 -14.23
C CYS A 89 0.12 16.19 -13.95
N ALA A 90 -0.34 14.94 -13.94
CA ALA A 90 -1.70 14.59 -13.54
C ALA A 90 -2.02 14.98 -12.10
N THR A 91 -3.32 15.05 -11.79
CA THR A 91 -3.81 15.49 -10.48
C THR A 91 -3.21 14.67 -9.33
N GLY A 92 -2.60 15.38 -8.37
CA GLY A 92 -1.94 14.80 -7.20
C GLY A 92 -0.47 14.42 -7.40
N LEU A 93 0.06 14.58 -8.62
CA LEU A 93 1.49 14.57 -8.90
C LEU A 93 2.07 15.99 -8.81
N GLU A 94 3.36 16.07 -8.51
CA GLU A 94 4.13 17.31 -8.51
C GLU A 94 5.33 17.19 -9.43
N CYS A 95 5.64 18.28 -10.14
CA CYS A 95 6.80 18.32 -11.02
C CYS A 95 8.08 18.62 -10.23
N ARG A 96 8.86 17.58 -9.91
CA ARG A 96 10.10 17.71 -9.13
C ARG A 96 11.29 17.95 -10.05
N ARG A 97 11.99 19.07 -9.88
CA ARG A 97 13.21 19.44 -10.62
C ARG A 97 14.44 19.24 -9.75
N ARG A 98 15.52 18.69 -10.33
CA ARG A 98 16.83 18.56 -9.65
C ARG A 98 17.70 19.81 -9.80
N ARG A 99 17.62 20.48 -10.97
CA ARG A 99 18.39 21.70 -11.29
C ARG A 99 17.52 22.69 -12.07
N LYS A 100 17.86 23.98 -11.97
CA LYS A 100 17.21 25.06 -12.74
C LYS A 100 17.55 24.88 -14.23
N GLY A 101 16.56 25.01 -15.10
CA GLY A 101 16.72 24.85 -16.57
C GLY A 101 16.66 23.41 -17.09
N GLN A 102 16.52 22.40 -16.22
CA GLN A 102 16.29 21.00 -16.63
C GLN A 102 14.81 20.63 -16.55
N PRO A 103 14.36 19.64 -17.35
CA PRO A 103 13.05 19.04 -17.16
C PRO A 103 12.90 18.49 -15.74
N GLY A 104 11.73 18.70 -15.16
CA GLY A 104 11.34 18.00 -13.94
C GLY A 104 10.80 16.61 -14.26
N VAL A 105 10.54 15.84 -13.21
CA VAL A 105 9.86 14.54 -13.31
C VAL A 105 8.62 14.57 -12.41
N CYS A 106 7.49 14.11 -12.93
CA CYS A 106 6.26 13.98 -12.17
C CYS A 106 6.42 12.93 -11.08
N ALA A 107 6.20 13.31 -9.84
CA ALA A 107 6.30 12.43 -8.67
C ALA A 107 5.06 12.54 -7.81
N CYS A 108 4.61 11.44 -7.22
CA CYS A 108 3.47 11.48 -6.31
C CYS A 108 3.79 12.22 -5.02
N LYS A 109 2.84 13.05 -4.58
CA LYS A 109 2.88 13.72 -3.27
C LYS A 109 2.70 12.74 -2.12
N SER A 110 1.89 11.70 -2.31
CA SER A 110 1.66 10.62 -1.36
C SER A 110 2.51 9.42 -1.74
N ARG A 111 3.36 8.94 -0.81
CA ARG A 111 4.22 7.76 -1.03
C ARG A 111 3.77 6.53 -0.25
N TYR A 112 2.63 6.63 0.46
CA TYR A 112 2.10 5.54 1.25
C TYR A 112 1.11 4.71 0.43
N PRO A 113 1.06 3.39 0.65
CA PRO A 113 0.12 2.51 -0.05
C PRO A 113 -1.33 2.83 0.33
N VAL A 114 -2.24 2.49 -0.57
CA VAL A 114 -3.69 2.70 -0.40
C VAL A 114 -4.47 1.48 -0.90
N CYS A 115 -5.59 1.17 -0.26
CA CYS A 115 -6.47 0.09 -0.71
C CYS A 115 -7.53 0.63 -1.67
N GLY A 116 -7.63 0.03 -2.84
CA GLY A 116 -8.65 0.34 -3.85
C GLY A 116 -10.00 -0.31 -3.55
N SER A 117 -11.05 0.23 -4.13
CA SER A 117 -12.40 -0.35 -4.09
C SER A 117 -12.48 -1.72 -4.80
N ASP A 118 -11.51 -2.00 -5.66
CA ASP A 118 -11.25 -3.27 -6.35
C ASP A 118 -10.53 -4.32 -5.48
N GLY A 119 -10.17 -4.00 -4.24
CA GLY A 119 -9.46 -4.91 -3.33
C GLY A 119 -7.96 -5.01 -3.62
N LEU A 120 -7.42 -4.17 -4.51
CA LEU A 120 -6.00 -4.14 -4.81
C LEU A 120 -5.28 -3.06 -3.99
N THR A 121 -4.11 -3.43 -3.47
CA THR A 121 -3.20 -2.46 -2.85
C THR A 121 -2.43 -1.71 -3.93
N TYR A 122 -2.59 -0.39 -3.96
CA TYR A 122 -1.82 0.49 -4.82
C TYR A 122 -0.64 1.09 -4.04
N PRO A 123 0.57 1.15 -4.62
CA PRO A 123 1.75 1.75 -3.98
C PRO A 123 1.58 3.21 -3.56
N SER A 124 0.71 3.95 -4.24
CA SER A 124 0.38 5.33 -3.91
C SER A 124 -1.04 5.71 -4.34
N GLY A 125 -1.57 6.77 -3.73
CA GLY A 125 -2.83 7.36 -4.18
C GLY A 125 -2.79 7.90 -5.62
N CYS A 126 -1.62 8.23 -6.17
CA CYS A 126 -1.52 8.65 -7.58
C CYS A 126 -1.70 7.47 -8.53
N GLN A 127 -1.16 6.30 -8.17
CA GLN A 127 -1.31 5.09 -8.98
C GLN A 127 -2.75 4.58 -8.94
N LEU A 128 -3.41 4.64 -7.78
CA LEU A 128 -4.85 4.36 -7.68
C LEU A 128 -5.66 5.28 -8.59
N ARG A 129 -5.42 6.60 -8.55
CA ARG A 129 -6.11 7.56 -9.43
C ARG A 129 -5.83 7.29 -10.90
N ALA A 130 -4.59 6.97 -11.26
CA ALA A 130 -4.23 6.60 -12.63
C ALA A 130 -4.98 5.35 -13.09
N ALA A 131 -5.08 4.33 -12.25
CA ALA A 131 -5.86 3.12 -12.54
C ALA A 131 -7.35 3.42 -12.68
N SER A 132 -7.90 4.26 -11.80
CA SER A 132 -9.30 4.72 -11.86
C SER A 132 -9.63 5.43 -13.17
N LEU A 133 -8.78 6.38 -13.58
CA LEU A 133 -8.98 7.13 -14.84
C LEU A 133 -8.84 6.23 -16.07
N ARG A 134 -7.90 5.27 -16.06
CA ARG A 134 -7.76 4.27 -17.13
C ARG A 134 -8.98 3.37 -17.22
N ALA A 135 -9.53 2.92 -16.09
CA ALA A 135 -10.74 2.12 -16.05
C ALA A 135 -11.92 2.90 -16.65
N GLN A 136 -12.12 4.15 -16.23
CA GLN A 136 -13.17 5.04 -16.77
C GLN A 136 -13.01 5.28 -18.28
N SER A 137 -11.79 5.52 -18.77
CA SER A 137 -11.56 5.72 -20.22
C SER A 137 -11.91 4.52 -21.08
N ARG A 138 -12.00 3.33 -20.46
CA ARG A 138 -12.39 2.06 -21.10
C ARG A 138 -13.85 1.72 -20.85
N GLY A 139 -14.65 2.63 -20.28
CA GLY A 139 -16.05 2.39 -19.90
C GLY A 139 -16.23 1.53 -18.64
N GLY A 140 -15.16 1.27 -17.89
CA GLY A 140 -15.22 0.56 -16.62
C GLY A 140 -15.57 1.47 -15.44
N ARG A 141 -15.90 0.85 -14.30
CA ARG A 141 -16.17 1.56 -13.04
C ARG A 141 -14.89 2.23 -12.49
N PRO A 142 -15.01 3.43 -11.88
CA PRO A 142 -13.89 4.08 -11.21
C PRO A 142 -13.39 3.26 -10.03
N VAL A 143 -12.08 3.20 -9.85
CA VAL A 143 -11.45 2.69 -8.63
C VAL A 143 -11.37 3.84 -7.62
N GLU A 144 -11.96 3.63 -6.45
CA GLU A 144 -11.98 4.61 -5.36
C GLU A 144 -11.04 4.17 -4.24
N GLN A 145 -10.54 5.11 -3.46
CA GLN A 145 -9.75 4.76 -2.28
C GLN A 145 -10.70 4.30 -1.17
N ARG A 146 -10.61 3.02 -0.80
CA ARG A 146 -11.38 2.44 0.31
C ARG A 146 -10.76 2.77 1.66
N SER A 147 -9.44 2.65 1.78
CA SER A 147 -8.72 2.94 3.03
C SER A 147 -7.32 3.47 2.78
N LYS A 148 -6.70 4.04 3.82
CA LYS A 148 -5.26 4.36 3.83
C LYS A 148 -4.50 3.10 4.24
N GLY A 149 -3.33 2.87 3.64
CA GLY A 149 -2.56 1.64 3.85
C GLY A 149 -2.93 0.54 2.85
N PRO A 150 -2.24 -0.61 2.92
CA PRO A 150 -2.56 -1.77 2.09
C PRO A 150 -3.96 -2.30 2.38
N CYS A 151 -4.53 -3.05 1.42
CA CYS A 151 -5.73 -3.82 1.65
C CYS A 151 -5.51 -4.87 2.72
N GLU A 152 -6.57 -5.16 3.48
CA GLU A 152 -6.54 -6.22 4.48
C GLU A 152 -6.41 -7.59 3.79
N GLN A 153 -5.54 -8.44 4.33
CA GLN A 153 -5.25 -9.77 3.81
C GLN A 153 -4.87 -10.72 4.95
N GLY A 154 -5.17 -12.01 4.76
CA GLY A 154 -4.80 -13.07 5.69
C GLY A 154 -3.28 -13.19 5.86
N PRO A 155 -2.83 -13.91 6.90
CA PRO A 155 -1.41 -14.14 7.11
C PRO A 155 -0.82 -14.97 5.97
N SER A 156 0.43 -14.68 5.61
CA SER A 156 1.21 -15.45 4.65
C SER A 156 2.61 -15.65 5.20
N ILE A 157 3.01 -16.91 5.31
CA ILE A 157 4.32 -17.30 5.84
C ILE A 157 5.34 -17.13 4.71
N VAL A 158 6.22 -16.14 4.85
CA VAL A 158 7.26 -15.81 3.89
C VAL A 158 8.44 -16.77 4.05
N THR A 159 8.85 -16.97 5.30
CA THR A 159 9.93 -17.88 5.66
C THR A 159 9.41 -18.89 6.69
N PRO A 160 9.13 -20.14 6.30
CA PRO A 160 8.74 -21.18 7.24
C PRO A 160 9.94 -21.65 8.07
N PRO A 161 9.69 -22.24 9.26
CA PRO A 161 10.77 -22.86 10.03
C PRO A 161 11.38 -24.04 9.27
N LYS A 162 12.67 -24.26 9.46
CA LYS A 162 13.43 -25.30 8.79
C LYS A 162 13.70 -26.46 9.74
N ASP A 163 13.76 -27.66 9.18
CA ASP A 163 14.17 -28.84 9.94
C ASP A 163 15.59 -28.69 10.49
N VAL A 164 15.79 -29.12 11.73
CA VAL A 164 17.05 -29.01 12.47
C VAL A 164 17.50 -30.39 12.91
N TRP A 165 18.78 -30.69 12.67
CA TRP A 165 19.45 -31.90 13.13
C TRP A 165 20.64 -31.48 13.98
N ASN A 166 20.67 -31.91 15.25
CA ASN A 166 21.77 -31.58 16.15
C ASN A 166 21.91 -32.61 17.28
N VAL A 167 22.92 -32.47 18.12
CA VAL A 167 23.20 -33.36 19.27
C VAL A 167 22.70 -32.74 20.58
N THR A 168 22.55 -33.57 21.60
CA THR A 168 22.23 -33.12 22.97
C THR A 168 23.24 -32.08 23.48
N GLY A 169 22.77 -31.07 24.20
CA GLY A 169 23.58 -29.98 24.75
C GLY A 169 23.78 -28.80 23.80
N ALA A 170 23.43 -28.94 22.51
CA ALA A 170 23.54 -27.86 21.55
C ALA A 170 22.51 -26.73 21.79
N GLN A 171 22.77 -25.57 21.20
CA GLN A 171 21.81 -24.47 21.11
C GLN A 171 21.27 -24.39 19.68
N ILE A 172 19.95 -24.33 19.53
CA ILE A 172 19.29 -24.24 18.23
C ILE A 172 18.21 -23.16 18.22
N PHE A 173 17.81 -22.72 17.03
CA PHE A 173 16.67 -21.83 16.85
C PHE A 173 15.77 -22.26 15.68
N LEU A 174 14.47 -22.08 15.85
CA LEU A 174 13.49 -22.07 14.76
C LEU A 174 13.11 -20.63 14.48
N SER A 175 12.87 -20.27 13.21
CA SER A 175 12.44 -18.94 12.79
C SER A 175 11.23 -19.03 11.88
N CYS A 176 10.25 -18.14 12.07
CA CYS A 176 9.07 -18.05 11.21
C CYS A 176 8.78 -16.57 10.92
N GLU A 177 8.83 -16.19 9.64
CA GLU A 177 8.55 -14.83 9.16
C GLU A 177 7.21 -14.80 8.45
N VAL A 178 6.35 -13.88 8.88
CA VAL A 178 4.97 -13.82 8.43
C VAL A 178 4.58 -12.38 8.13
N ILE A 179 3.87 -12.20 7.02
CA ILE A 179 3.24 -10.94 6.64
C ILE A 179 1.72 -11.08 6.71
N GLY A 180 1.00 -9.99 6.93
CA GLY A 180 -0.46 -9.99 6.86
C GLY A 180 -1.03 -8.65 7.32
N VAL A 181 -2.22 -8.27 6.83
CA VAL A 181 -2.82 -6.96 7.16
C VAL A 181 -4.22 -7.20 7.75
N PRO A 182 -4.45 -6.94 9.05
CA PRO A 182 -3.51 -6.43 10.06
C PRO A 182 -2.37 -7.40 10.41
N THR A 183 -1.32 -6.88 11.06
CA THR A 183 -0.16 -7.67 11.50
C THR A 183 -0.62 -8.91 12.27
N PRO A 184 -0.22 -10.12 11.86
CA PRO A 184 -0.68 -11.34 12.51
C PRO A 184 -0.04 -11.54 13.88
N VAL A 185 -0.76 -12.24 14.74
CA VAL A 185 -0.23 -12.77 16.00
C VAL A 185 0.44 -14.10 15.70
N LEU A 186 1.69 -14.26 16.15
CA LEU A 186 2.46 -15.48 16.01
C LEU A 186 2.40 -16.31 17.29
N THR A 187 2.07 -17.58 17.11
CA THR A 187 2.01 -18.59 18.16
C THR A 187 2.84 -19.79 17.74
N TRP A 188 3.55 -20.40 18.69
CA TRP A 188 4.31 -21.61 18.45
C TRP A 188 3.71 -22.78 19.21
N ASN A 189 3.58 -23.91 18.54
CA ASN A 189 3.03 -25.14 19.09
C ASN A 189 4.02 -26.29 18.90
N LYS A 190 4.10 -27.21 19.87
CA LYS A 190 4.71 -28.52 19.68
C LYS A 190 3.60 -29.53 19.34
N ILE A 191 3.78 -30.28 18.26
CA ILE A 191 2.84 -31.33 17.85
C ILE A 191 3.19 -32.62 18.60
N ILE A 192 2.32 -33.00 19.53
CA ILE A 192 2.44 -34.24 20.30
C ILE A 192 1.57 -35.32 19.66
N LYS A 193 2.17 -36.47 19.38
CA LYS A 193 1.43 -37.66 18.95
C LYS A 193 0.92 -38.40 20.19
N GLY A 194 -0.39 -38.37 20.43
CA GLY A 194 -1.03 -39.10 21.51
C GLY A 194 -1.03 -40.62 21.29
N GLN A 195 -1.31 -41.39 22.35
CA GLN A 195 -1.27 -42.86 22.37
C GLN A 195 -2.24 -43.55 21.37
N TYR A 196 -3.19 -42.82 20.79
CA TYR A 196 -4.17 -43.32 19.82
C TYR A 196 -4.05 -42.66 18.43
N GLY A 197 -2.89 -42.06 18.13
CA GLY A 197 -2.68 -41.36 16.85
C GLY A 197 -3.35 -39.98 16.75
N VAL A 198 -4.04 -39.54 17.80
CA VAL A 198 -4.57 -38.17 17.89
C VAL A 198 -3.41 -37.21 18.09
N GLN A 199 -3.25 -36.27 17.16
CA GLN A 199 -2.29 -35.18 17.30
C GLN A 199 -2.88 -34.10 18.20
N ARG A 200 -2.10 -33.67 19.19
CA ARG A 200 -2.44 -32.54 20.06
C ARG A 200 -1.38 -31.46 19.90
N MET A 201 -1.82 -30.22 19.82
CA MET A 201 -0.95 -29.05 19.87
C MET A 201 -0.74 -28.65 21.32
N GLU A 202 0.52 -28.52 21.71
CA GLU A 202 0.92 -27.93 22.99
C GLU A 202 1.47 -26.52 22.74
N LEU A 203 0.86 -25.52 23.37
CA LEU A 203 1.28 -24.13 23.28
C LEU A 203 2.66 -23.94 23.93
N LEU A 204 3.60 -23.34 23.20
CA LEU A 204 4.93 -23.02 23.70
C LEU A 204 4.98 -21.60 24.31
N PRO A 205 5.87 -21.34 25.30
CA PRO A 205 6.91 -22.23 25.81
C PRO A 205 6.40 -23.35 26.76
N GLY A 206 5.20 -23.20 27.33
CA GLY A 206 4.70 -24.10 28.37
C GLY A 206 5.54 -24.00 29.65
N ASP A 207 5.78 -25.14 30.30
CA ASP A 207 6.59 -25.26 31.53
C ASP A 207 8.06 -25.64 31.26
N ARG A 208 8.54 -25.45 30.02
CA ARG A 208 9.92 -25.79 29.62
C ARG A 208 10.91 -24.73 30.11
N ASP A 209 11.96 -25.16 30.79
CA ASP A 209 13.03 -24.30 31.30
C ASP A 209 14.12 -24.00 30.26
N ASN A 210 14.34 -24.92 29.31
CA ASN A 210 15.35 -24.83 28.26
C ASN A 210 14.86 -24.13 26.98
N LEU A 211 13.66 -23.54 26.98
CA LEU A 211 13.03 -22.97 25.78
C LEU A 211 12.58 -21.53 26.01
N ALA A 212 12.88 -20.66 25.04
CA ALA A 212 12.41 -19.28 25.03
C ALA A 212 11.82 -18.89 23.68
N ILE A 213 10.76 -18.08 23.69
CA ILE A 213 10.15 -17.52 22.47
C ILE A 213 10.40 -16.02 22.44
N GLN A 214 10.81 -15.53 21.28
CA GLN A 214 10.91 -14.10 21.01
C GLN A 214 10.12 -13.78 19.74
N THR A 215 9.35 -12.70 19.79
CA THR A 215 8.63 -12.18 18.63
C THR A 215 9.02 -10.73 18.44
N ARG A 216 9.36 -10.35 17.20
CA ARG A 216 9.61 -8.94 16.83
C ARG A 216 8.88 -8.59 15.55
N GLY A 217 8.54 -7.32 15.41
CA GLY A 217 8.11 -6.79 14.11
C GLY A 217 9.27 -6.83 13.11
N GLY A 218 8.94 -7.06 11.84
CA GLY A 218 9.89 -6.99 10.74
C GLY A 218 10.29 -5.56 10.36
N PRO A 219 11.23 -5.39 9.41
CA PRO A 219 11.58 -4.08 8.85
C PRO A 219 10.40 -3.44 8.12
N GLU A 220 9.54 -4.24 7.49
CA GLU A 220 8.35 -3.76 6.80
C GLU A 220 7.13 -3.68 7.72
N LYS A 221 6.19 -2.79 7.37
CA LYS A 221 4.93 -2.69 8.12
C LYS A 221 4.09 -3.94 7.89
N HIS A 222 3.50 -4.44 8.97
CA HIS A 222 2.66 -5.64 8.98
C HIS A 222 3.41 -6.94 8.72
N GLU A 223 4.69 -6.94 9.08
CA GLU A 223 5.54 -8.11 9.14
C GLU A 223 5.86 -8.45 10.60
N VAL A 224 5.95 -9.73 10.91
CA VAL A 224 6.31 -10.25 12.22
C VAL A 224 7.20 -11.48 12.06
N THR A 225 8.24 -11.56 12.89
CA THR A 225 9.14 -12.69 12.96
C THR A 225 9.13 -13.27 14.37
N GLY A 226 8.94 -14.57 14.46
CA GLY A 226 9.03 -15.34 15.69
C GLY A 226 10.25 -16.25 15.69
N TRP A 227 10.90 -16.37 16.84
CA TRP A 227 12.01 -17.29 17.08
C TRP A 227 11.71 -18.16 18.30
N VAL A 228 12.00 -19.46 18.16
CA VAL A 228 12.05 -20.39 19.29
C VAL A 228 13.52 -20.74 19.52
N LEU A 229 14.05 -20.37 20.68
CA LEU A 229 15.39 -20.75 21.14
C LEU A 229 15.28 -21.95 22.06
N ILE A 230 16.07 -23.00 21.82
CA ILE A 230 16.18 -24.17 22.70
C ILE A 230 17.64 -24.36 23.10
N SER A 231 17.92 -24.33 24.40
CA SER A 231 19.24 -24.50 24.98
C SER A 231 19.18 -24.85 26.48
N PRO A 232 19.83 -25.95 26.93
CA PRO A 232 20.46 -26.99 26.11
C PRO A 232 19.42 -27.87 25.41
N LEU A 233 19.74 -28.34 24.20
CA LEU A 233 18.91 -29.29 23.46
C LEU A 233 18.93 -30.67 24.16
N SER A 234 17.75 -31.25 24.37
CA SER A 234 17.56 -32.58 24.96
C SER A 234 16.82 -33.52 24.00
N LYS A 235 16.82 -34.83 24.29
CA LYS A 235 16.05 -35.79 23.47
C LYS A 235 14.54 -35.55 23.54
N ASP A 236 14.05 -34.96 24.63
CA ASP A 236 12.63 -34.64 24.83
C ASP A 236 12.17 -33.48 23.93
N ASP A 237 13.11 -32.68 23.42
CA ASP A 237 12.86 -31.62 22.45
C ASP A 237 12.68 -32.14 21.03
N ALA A 238 13.05 -33.39 20.73
CA ALA A 238 12.78 -33.97 19.42
C ALA A 238 11.26 -33.97 19.14
N GLY A 239 10.88 -33.66 17.90
CA GLY A 239 9.47 -33.60 17.52
C GLY A 239 9.18 -32.64 16.38
N GLU A 240 7.88 -32.45 16.13
CA GLU A 240 7.37 -31.49 15.16
C GLU A 240 6.93 -30.22 15.88
N TYR A 241 7.30 -29.08 15.31
CA TYR A 241 7.02 -27.74 15.81
C TYR A 241 6.29 -26.98 14.72
N GLU A 242 5.19 -26.33 15.10
CA GLU A 242 4.34 -25.55 14.20
C GLU A 242 4.39 -24.07 14.59
N CYS A 243 4.57 -23.22 13.60
CA CYS A 243 4.32 -21.80 13.65
C CYS A 243 2.89 -21.56 13.16
N HIS A 244 2.02 -21.01 14.01
CA HIS A 244 0.65 -20.63 13.69
C HIS A 244 0.52 -19.09 13.70
N ALA A 245 0.09 -18.54 12.57
CA ALA A 245 -0.13 -17.11 12.39
C ALA A 245 -1.61 -16.82 12.23
N LEU A 246 -2.12 -15.82 12.96
CA LEU A 246 -3.54 -15.48 12.97
C LEU A 246 -3.76 -13.97 12.85
N ASN A 247 -4.70 -13.56 11.99
CA ASN A 247 -5.26 -12.20 12.01
C ASN A 247 -6.77 -12.22 11.72
N SER A 248 -7.39 -11.03 11.65
CA SER A 248 -8.84 -10.91 11.41
C SER A 248 -9.31 -11.37 10.02
N LYS A 249 -8.39 -11.71 9.11
CA LYS A 249 -8.66 -12.15 7.73
C LYS A 249 -8.35 -13.62 7.48
N GLY A 250 -7.77 -14.32 8.44
CA GLY A 250 -7.51 -15.74 8.34
C GLY A 250 -6.31 -16.19 9.16
N GLU A 251 -5.84 -17.38 8.85
CA GLU A 251 -4.70 -18.03 9.51
C GLU A 251 -3.78 -18.71 8.50
N ALA A 252 -2.53 -18.93 8.89
CA ALA A 252 -1.56 -19.71 8.14
C ALA A 252 -0.67 -20.50 9.10
N THR A 253 -0.29 -21.72 8.72
CA THR A 253 0.59 -22.59 9.50
C THR A 253 1.78 -23.10 8.69
N ALA A 254 2.90 -23.30 9.36
CA ALA A 254 4.07 -24.00 8.80
C ALA A 254 4.77 -24.80 9.90
N SER A 255 5.24 -25.98 9.55
CA SER A 255 5.84 -26.92 10.50
C SER A 255 7.28 -27.27 10.14
N SER A 256 8.05 -27.64 11.16
CA SER A 256 9.43 -28.11 11.05
C SER A 256 9.69 -29.24 12.04
N ARG A 257 10.70 -30.07 11.77
CA ARG A 257 11.11 -31.18 12.62
C ARG A 257 12.46 -30.91 13.28
N ILE A 258 12.53 -31.13 14.59
CA ILE A 258 13.77 -31.20 15.34
C ILE A 258 14.14 -32.67 15.52
N THR A 259 15.34 -33.04 15.08
CA THR A 259 15.91 -34.38 15.22
C THR A 259 17.19 -34.29 16.05
N VAL A 260 17.19 -35.02 17.17
CA VAL A 260 18.34 -35.09 18.07
C VAL A 260 19.09 -36.39 17.83
N VAL A 261 20.28 -36.29 17.24
CA VAL A 261 21.15 -37.43 16.92
C VAL A 261 22.16 -37.68 18.04
N ASN A 262 22.71 -38.89 18.09
CA ASN A 262 23.73 -39.21 19.11
C ASN A 262 25.13 -38.71 18.69
N SER A 263 25.38 -38.56 17.39
CA SER A 263 26.65 -38.13 16.82
C SER A 263 26.45 -37.15 15.66
N LEU A 264 27.35 -36.18 15.52
CA LEU A 264 27.36 -35.22 14.41
C LEU A 264 27.48 -35.90 13.03
N GLN A 265 27.98 -37.14 12.98
CA GLN A 265 28.12 -37.92 11.75
C GLN A 265 26.76 -38.37 11.16
N GLU A 266 25.70 -38.40 11.98
CA GLU A 266 24.35 -38.81 11.55
C GLU A 266 23.56 -37.64 10.92
N ILE A 267 24.12 -36.42 10.93
CA ILE A 267 23.47 -35.24 10.36
C ILE A 267 23.52 -35.30 8.82
N PRO A 268 22.37 -35.23 8.11
CA PRO A 268 22.35 -35.21 6.66
C PRO A 268 23.14 -34.01 6.12
N THR A 269 24.21 -34.28 5.37
CA THR A 269 24.88 -33.23 4.60
C THR A 269 23.97 -32.83 3.45
N LYS A 270 23.45 -31.60 3.45
CA LYS A 270 22.73 -31.07 2.28
C LYS A 270 23.66 -31.14 1.06
N LYS A 271 23.39 -32.08 0.16
CA LYS A 271 24.01 -32.10 -1.18
C LYS A 271 23.46 -30.86 -1.89
N GLY A 272 24.33 -29.90 -2.16
CA GLY A 272 23.94 -28.61 -2.73
C GLY A 272 23.11 -28.78 -3.99
N ASP A 273 22.07 -27.96 -4.13
CA ASP A 273 21.51 -27.60 -5.42
C ASP A 273 22.67 -27.06 -6.27
N SER A 274 23.23 -27.91 -7.13
CA SER A 274 23.96 -27.43 -8.29
C SER A 274 22.94 -26.70 -9.15
N ALA A 275 22.97 -25.38 -9.07
CA ALA A 275 22.45 -24.52 -10.12
C ALA A 275 23.20 -24.90 -11.40
N GLU A 276 22.50 -25.56 -12.31
CA GLU A 276 22.90 -25.68 -13.71
C GLU A 276 22.72 -24.28 -14.33
N LEU A 277 23.85 -23.68 -14.72
CA LEU A 277 23.96 -22.46 -15.52
C LEU A 277 23.69 -22.76 -17.00
#